data_AF-A0A3C1YEB3-F1
#
_entry.id   AF-A0A3C1YEB3-F1
#
_cell.length_a   1.000
_cell.length_b   1.000
_cell.length_c   1.000
_cell.angle_alpha   90.00
_cell.angle_beta   90.00
_cell.angle_gamma   90.00
#
_symmetry.space_group_name_H-M   'P 1'
#
loop_
_entity.id
_entity.type
_entity.pdbx_description
1 polymer ?
#
loop_
_entity_poly.entity_id
_entity_poly.type
_entity_poly.pdbx_seq_one_letter_code
_entity_poly.pdbx_strand_id
1 'polypeptide(L)'
;MCPLVRHITARFAREDTDMDDLFQEGCIGLIKALESYNPERGIKFSTYAVPFMLGEIRLMGCRKNGRAESLPEKRTVLLAFYLI
;
A
#
# COMPACT_ATOMS: atom_id res chain seq x y z
N MET A 1 -11.69 -5.79 10.47
CA MET A 1 -10.91 -6.50 9.44
C MET A 1 -9.80 -5.57 8.95
N CYS A 2 -8.53 -6.01 9.06
CA CYS A 2 -7.30 -5.36 8.57
C CYS A 2 -7.09 -3.87 8.93
N PRO A 3 -6.79 -3.54 10.22
CA PRO A 3 -6.48 -2.17 10.64
C PRO A 3 -5.27 -1.57 9.89
N LEU A 4 -4.31 -2.40 9.47
CA LEU A 4 -3.11 -1.97 8.74
C LEU A 4 -3.45 -1.40 7.36
N VAL A 5 -4.29 -2.11 6.60
CA VAL A 5 -4.72 -1.67 5.27
C VAL A 5 -5.50 -0.38 5.41
N ARG A 6 -6.49 -0.32 6.32
CA ARG A 6 -7.29 0.88 6.54
C ARG A 6 -6.46 2.11 6.94
N HIS A 7 -5.41 1.91 7.75
CA HIS A 7 -4.50 2.99 8.15
C HIS A 7 -3.63 3.50 7.00
N ILE A 8 -3.17 2.59 6.13
CA ILE A 8 -2.47 2.92 4.90
C ILE A 8 -3.45 3.66 3.98
N THR A 9 -4.55 3.03 3.58
CA THR A 9 -5.56 3.55 2.64
C THR A 9 -6.10 4.93 3.05
N ALA A 10 -6.41 5.16 4.33
CA ALA A 10 -6.89 6.45 4.83
C ALA A 10 -5.87 7.59 4.63
N ARG A 11 -4.58 7.28 4.55
CA ARG A 11 -3.50 8.23 4.28
C ARG A 11 -3.35 8.55 2.78
N PHE A 12 -3.92 7.70 1.91
CA PHE A 12 -3.93 7.87 0.45
C PHE A 12 -5.30 8.29 -0.09
N ALA A 13 -6.33 8.31 0.76
CA ALA A 13 -7.66 8.81 0.49
C ALA A 13 -7.61 10.27 0.02
N ARG A 14 -8.18 10.56 -1.16
CA ARG A 14 -8.47 11.92 -1.64
C ARG A 14 -9.97 12.02 -1.96
N GLU A 15 -10.50 13.25 -2.02
CA GLU A 15 -11.94 13.51 -2.24
C GLU A 15 -12.51 12.86 -3.51
N ASP A 16 -11.66 12.56 -4.49
CA ASP A 16 -11.97 12.04 -5.81
C ASP A 16 -11.77 10.51 -5.97
N THR A 17 -11.34 9.80 -4.91
CA THR A 17 -11.13 8.35 -4.96
C THR A 17 -12.05 7.62 -3.97
N ASP A 18 -12.78 6.63 -4.49
CA ASP A 18 -13.60 5.76 -3.66
C ASP A 18 -12.70 4.97 -2.69
N MET A 19 -12.96 5.16 -1.39
CA MET A 19 -12.23 4.53 -0.30
C MET A 19 -12.31 3.00 -0.35
N ASP A 20 -13.42 2.46 -0.83
CA ASP A 20 -13.62 1.02 -0.91
C ASP A 20 -12.82 0.41 -2.06
N ASP A 21 -12.72 1.09 -3.20
CA ASP A 21 -11.84 0.69 -4.31
C ASP A 21 -10.36 0.70 -3.86
N LEU A 22 -9.95 1.77 -3.18
CA LEU A 22 -8.59 1.96 -2.68
C LEU A 22 -8.22 0.90 -1.61
N PHE A 23 -9.21 0.48 -0.81
CA PHE A 23 -9.06 -0.60 0.16
C PHE A 23 -8.92 -1.96 -0.54
N GLN A 24 -9.73 -2.23 -1.56
CA GLN A 24 -9.63 -3.48 -2.32
C GLN A 24 -8.28 -3.63 -3.02
N GLU A 25 -7.79 -2.58 -3.67
CA GLU A 25 -6.48 -2.58 -4.32
C GLU A 25 -5.34 -2.75 -3.31
N GLY A 26 -5.45 -2.10 -2.15
CA GLY A 26 -4.55 -2.34 -1.01
C GLY A 26 -4.55 -3.80 -0.54
N CYS A 27 -5.73 -4.44 -0.47
CA CYS A 27 -5.86 -5.85 -0.15
C CYS A 27 -5.21 -6.77 -1.21
N ILE A 28 -5.35 -6.45 -2.50
CA ILE A 28 -4.70 -7.19 -3.59
C ILE A 28 -3.17 -7.11 -3.46
N GLY A 29 -2.63 -5.92 -3.18
CA GLY A 29 -1.20 -5.74 -2.95
C GLY A 29 -0.69 -6.50 -1.72
N LEU A 30 -1.49 -6.58 -0.66
CA LEU A 30 -1.16 -7.37 0.53
C LEU A 30 -1.13 -8.88 0.24
N ILE A 31 -2.07 -9.39 -0.57
CA ILE A 31 -2.10 -10.80 -0.98
C ILE A 31 -0.86 -11.14 -1.82
N LYS A 32 -0.53 -10.31 -2.81
CA LYS A 32 0.69 -10.50 -3.64
C LYS A 32 1.97 -10.49 -2.79
N ALA A 33 2.03 -9.62 -1.78
CA ALA A 33 3.12 -9.62 -0.83
C ALA A 33 3.17 -10.91 -0.02
N LEU A 34 2.02 -11.44 0.42
CA LEU A 34 1.94 -12.69 1.16
C LEU A 34 2.44 -13.88 0.32
N GLU A 35 2.06 -13.94 -0.95
CA GLU A 35 2.50 -15.01 -1.88
C GLU A 35 4.01 -14.98 -2.15
N SER A 36 4.62 -13.79 -2.18
CA SER A 36 6.04 -13.60 -2.50
C SER A 36 6.94 -13.49 -1.26
N TYR A 37 6.37 -13.46 -0.06
CA TYR A 37 7.11 -13.25 1.18
C TYR A 37 7.89 -14.51 1.58
N ASN A 38 9.19 -14.36 1.78
CA ASN A 38 10.04 -15.40 2.34
C ASN A 38 10.51 -15.02 3.76
N PRO A 39 10.05 -15.72 4.81
CA PRO A 39 10.44 -15.44 6.20
C PRO A 39 11.93 -15.69 6.48
N GLU A 40 12.61 -16.52 5.70
CA GLU A 40 14.05 -16.81 5.87
C GLU A 40 14.94 -15.59 5.59
N ARG A 41 14.40 -14.55 4.95
CA ARG A 41 15.13 -13.29 4.71
C ARG A 41 15.29 -12.42 5.96
N GLY A 42 14.65 -12.77 7.08
CA GLY A 42 14.78 -12.03 8.36
C GLY A 42 14.11 -10.65 8.38
N ILE A 43 13.28 -10.33 7.38
CA ILE A 43 12.56 -9.05 7.27
C ILE A 43 11.13 -9.25 7.79
N LYS A 44 10.61 -8.33 8.60
CA LYS A 44 9.21 -8.38 9.03
C LYS A 44 8.26 -8.28 7.82
N PHE A 45 7.20 -9.08 7.81
CA PHE A 45 6.18 -9.08 6.76
C PHE A 45 5.58 -7.69 6.51
N SER A 46 5.31 -6.92 7.57
CA SER A 46 4.78 -5.55 7.46
C SER A 46 5.69 -4.64 6.63
N THR A 47 7.01 -4.75 6.80
CA THR A 47 7.99 -3.98 6.02
C THR A 47 8.02 -4.41 4.55
N TYR A 48 7.81 -5.70 4.30
CA TYR A 48 7.80 -6.26 2.94
C TYR A 48 6.50 -5.94 2.18
N ALA A 49 5.35 -5.93 2.85
CA ALA A 49 4.05 -5.77 2.22
C ALA A 49 3.74 -4.33 1.79
N VAL A 50 4.37 -3.34 2.41
CA VAL A 50 4.19 -1.91 2.12
C VAL A 50 4.49 -1.55 0.66
N PRO A 51 5.68 -1.82 0.08
CA PRO A 51 5.95 -1.49 -1.32
C PRO A 51 5.00 -2.18 -2.31
N PHE A 52 4.49 -3.36 -1.99
CA PHE A 52 3.49 -4.06 -2.80
C PHE A 52 2.12 -3.37 -2.75
N MET A 53 1.63 -3.05 -1.54
CA MET A 53 0.37 -2.31 -1.36
C MET A 53 0.40 -0.95 -2.07
N LEU A 54 1.49 -0.19 -1.93
CA LEU A 54 1.66 1.09 -2.61
C LEU A 54 1.78 0.94 -4.13
N GLY A 55 2.42 -0.12 -4.61
CA GLY A 55 2.55 -0.41 -6.04
C GLY A 55 1.19 -0.59 -6.72
N GLU A 56 0.30 -1.39 -6.10
CA GLU A 56 -1.05 -1.64 -6.63
C GLU A 56 -1.93 -0.39 -6.58
N ILE A 57 -1.91 0.36 -5.47
CA ILE A 57 -2.65 1.63 -5.36
C ILE A 57 -2.21 2.62 -6.44
N ARG A 58 -0.91 2.74 -6.71
CA ARG A 58 -0.38 3.60 -7.79
C ARG A 58 -0.82 3.13 -9.17
N LEU A 59 -0.84 1.81 -9.39
CA LEU A 59 -1.27 1.22 -10.65
C LEU A 59 -2.73 1.55 -10.92
N MET A 60 -3.58 1.46 -9.89
CA MET A 60 -4.99 1.81 -9.94
C MET A 60 -5.20 3.29 -10.32
N GLY A 61 -4.49 4.22 -9.67
CA GLY A 61 -4.55 5.65 -10.01
C GLY A 61 -4.14 5.94 -11.46
N CYS A 62 -3.09 5.25 -11.95
CA CYS A 62 -2.67 5.34 -13.34
C CYS A 62 -3.72 4.79 -14.33
N ARG A 63 -4.51 3.78 -13.93
CA ARG A 63 -5.58 3.18 -14.76
C ARG A 63 -6.84 4.06 -14.81
N LYS A 64 -7.23 4.72 -13.72
CA LYS A 64 -8.40 5.61 -13.70
C LYS A 64 -8.14 6.95 -14.39
N ASN A 65 -6.97 7.57 -14.16
CA ASN A 65 -6.73 8.96 -14.55
C ASN A 65 -5.58 9.17 -15.55
N GLY A 66 -4.88 8.11 -15.98
CA GLY A 66 -3.77 8.20 -16.94
C GLY A 66 -2.53 8.94 -16.43
N ARG A 67 -2.51 9.37 -15.15
CA ARG A 67 -1.38 10.04 -14.51
C ARG A 67 -0.74 9.09 -13.49
N ALA A 68 0.58 8.95 -13.56
CA ALA A 68 1.34 8.26 -12.53
C ALA A 68 1.28 9.08 -11.24
N GLU A 69 0.42 8.67 -10.30
CA GLU A 69 0.23 9.37 -9.04
C GLU A 69 1.54 9.46 -8.23
N SER A 70 1.81 10.67 -7.73
CA SER A 70 2.94 10.96 -6.85
C SER A 70 2.65 10.38 -5.45
N LEU A 71 3.15 9.17 -5.21
CA LEU A 71 3.17 8.62 -3.86
C LEU A 71 4.12 9.43 -2.97
N PRO A 72 3.83 9.59 -1.67
CA PRO A 72 4.80 10.09 -0.70
C PRO A 72 6.09 9.28 -0.80
N GLU A 73 7.23 9.96 -0.81
CA GLU A 73 8.53 9.33 -1.02
C GLU A 73 8.74 8.12 -0.10
N LYS A 74 9.49 7.13 -0.59
CA LYS A 74 9.85 5.91 0.16
C LYS A 74 10.29 6.21 1.60
N ARG A 75 10.95 7.34 1.85
CA ARG A 75 11.33 7.84 3.18
C ARG A 75 10.13 8.07 4.10
N THR A 76 9.09 8.77 3.64
CA THR A 76 7.89 9.08 4.43
C THR A 76 7.14 7.82 4.83
N VAL A 77 7.08 6.84 3.93
CA VAL A 77 6.40 5.57 4.19
C VAL A 77 7.22 4.70 5.15
N LEU A 78 8.54 4.59 4.95
CA LEU A 78 9.44 3.87 5.86
C LEU A 78 9.44 4.47 7.28
N LEU A 79 9.45 5.79 7.39
CA LEU A 79 9.43 6.50 8.69
C LEU A 79 8.09 6.31 9.43
N ALA A 80 6.97 6.27 8.71
CA ALA A 80 5.66 6.01 9.32
C ALA A 80 5.54 4.62 9.97
N PHE A 81 6.37 3.65 9.54
CA PHE A 81 6.40 2.29 10.11
C PHE A 81 7.54 2.04 11.10
N TYR A 82 8.62 2.82 11.08
CA TYR A 82 9.65 2.77 12.14
C TYR A 82 9.15 3.39 13.45
N LEU A 83 8.06 4.16 13.39
CA LEU A 83 7.41 4.85 14.51
C LEU A 83 6.16 4.13 15.07
N ILE A 84 5.85 2.93 14.59
CA ILE A 84 4.80 2.03 15.13
C ILE A 84 5.48 0.73 15.59
#